data_AF-L2GPE7-F1
#
_entry.id   AF-L2GPE7-F1
#
_cell.length_a   1.000
_cell.length_b   1.000
_cell.length_c   1.000
_cell.angle_alpha   90.00
_cell.angle_beta   90.00
_cell.angle_gamma   90.00
#
_symmetry.space_group_name_H-M   'P 1'
#
loop_
_entity.id
_entity.type
_entity.pdbx_description
1 polymer ?
#
loop_
_entity_poly.entity_id
_entity_poly.type
_entity_poly.pdbx_seq_one_letter_code
_entity_poly.pdbx_strand_id
1 'polypeptide(L)'
;MKRYTITPQNRKSIKLNPTTLKPTQFPRMSLATDDAVQKEHRNTRDKIYKAACIENIVKFLTENAYDSAFSHKILGNPSNKDFQNIFKFIYSFIDSTPFLKFEDDVLGILKLLKYPYCNEITRSQLTAVTPHTWPVVLSMMSWMVDLIRRSDEIENQTATVEDEFYEYVCEGYMKFMEGEEDESLDQQFIDKISLMHSKETSEIEIQKNEVELMMGELENLKSKFDDLSKLETKKKKINDDLNALIINDKQLEAKKTKYISAIEKIVEEITTIESQIDELIKVKNELVVQINSQIINPNDIKEMNIEKVELFKELERLKPERESLSKIIEASRKQSCRKNR
;
A
#
# COMPACT_ATOMS: atom_id res chain seq x y z
N MET A 1 -83.76 -42.87 -16.01
CA MET A 1 -82.58 -43.26 -15.21
C MET A 1 -82.31 -44.75 -15.37
N LYS A 2 -81.26 -45.13 -16.11
CA LYS A 2 -80.78 -46.51 -16.18
C LYS A 2 -79.29 -46.48 -15.87
N ARG A 3 -78.93 -47.04 -14.71
CA ARG A 3 -77.55 -47.17 -14.22
C ARG A 3 -76.87 -48.29 -14.99
N TYR A 4 -75.74 -48.01 -15.62
CA TYR A 4 -74.86 -49.03 -16.19
C TYR A 4 -73.66 -49.22 -15.27
N THR A 5 -73.57 -50.42 -14.71
CA THR A 5 -72.48 -50.90 -13.86
C THR A 5 -71.24 -51.19 -14.71
N ILE A 6 -70.09 -50.66 -14.32
CA ILE A 6 -68.79 -50.92 -14.94
C ILE A 6 -68.03 -51.87 -14.01
N THR A 7 -68.29 -53.18 -14.14
CA THR A 7 -67.41 -54.23 -13.63
C THR A 7 -66.60 -54.79 -14.80
N PRO A 8 -65.26 -54.76 -14.77
CA PRO A 8 -64.46 -55.31 -15.86
C PRO A 8 -64.45 -56.84 -15.80
N GLN A 9 -64.88 -57.45 -16.91
CA GLN A 9 -64.78 -58.88 -17.17
C GLN A 9 -63.31 -59.31 -17.38
N ASN A 10 -63.02 -60.50 -16.85
CA ASN A 10 -61.74 -61.20 -16.79
C ASN A 10 -61.05 -61.30 -18.18
N ARG A 11 -59.97 -60.52 -18.41
CA ARG A 11 -59.13 -60.67 -19.63
C ARG A 11 -58.10 -61.77 -19.40
N LYS A 12 -58.26 -62.87 -20.15
CA LYS A 12 -57.26 -63.93 -20.32
C LYS A 12 -55.96 -63.31 -20.87
N SER A 13 -54.85 -63.60 -20.20
CA SER A 13 -53.50 -63.18 -20.58
C SER A 13 -53.02 -63.93 -21.82
N ILE A 14 -52.65 -63.18 -22.86
CA ILE A 14 -51.94 -63.69 -24.03
C ILE A 14 -50.44 -63.64 -23.69
N LYS A 15 -49.79 -64.80 -23.59
CA LYS A 15 -48.34 -64.91 -23.44
C LYS A 15 -47.68 -64.69 -24.79
N LEU A 16 -46.92 -63.61 -24.93
CA LEU A 16 -45.95 -63.44 -26.02
C LEU A 16 -44.57 -63.83 -25.48
N ASN A 17 -43.99 -64.88 -26.05
CA ASN A 17 -42.59 -65.29 -25.81
C ASN A 17 -41.64 -64.52 -26.75
N PRO A 18 -40.36 -64.40 -26.39
CA PRO A 18 -39.58 -63.18 -26.60
C PRO A 18 -38.87 -63.17 -27.96
N THR A 19 -38.92 -62.04 -28.65
CA THR A 19 -37.96 -61.74 -29.70
C THR A 19 -36.87 -60.87 -29.12
N THR A 20 -35.68 -61.48 -29.02
CA THR A 20 -34.42 -60.89 -28.60
C THR A 20 -34.01 -59.76 -29.54
N LEU A 21 -34.18 -58.52 -29.09
CA LEU A 21 -33.45 -57.37 -29.62
C LEU A 21 -32.90 -56.63 -28.40
N LYS A 22 -31.57 -56.70 -28.22
CA LYS A 22 -30.87 -55.98 -27.15
C LYS A 22 -30.95 -54.47 -27.43
N PRO A 23 -31.62 -53.67 -26.59
CA PRO A 23 -31.46 -52.23 -26.63
C PRO A 23 -30.26 -51.86 -25.75
N THR A 24 -29.39 -51.06 -26.34
CA THR A 24 -28.25 -50.37 -25.73
C THR A 24 -28.61 -49.84 -24.34
N GLN A 25 -27.90 -50.31 -23.31
CA GLN A 25 -28.03 -49.80 -21.95
C GLN A 25 -27.47 -48.38 -21.92
N PHE A 26 -28.34 -47.37 -21.97
CA PHE A 26 -28.03 -46.11 -21.31
C PHE A 26 -28.05 -46.40 -19.80
N PRO A 27 -27.01 -46.03 -19.04
CA PRO A 27 -27.07 -46.16 -17.59
C PRO A 27 -28.21 -45.28 -17.09
N ARG A 28 -29.28 -45.94 -16.64
CA ARG A 28 -30.32 -45.33 -15.83
C ARG A 28 -29.60 -44.81 -14.60
N MET A 29 -29.46 -43.50 -14.45
CA MET A 29 -29.08 -42.92 -13.16
C MET A 29 -30.23 -43.18 -12.19
N SER A 30 -30.22 -44.34 -11.56
CA SER A 30 -30.85 -44.52 -10.27
C SER A 30 -30.14 -43.59 -9.30
N LEU A 31 -30.89 -42.70 -8.65
CA LEU A 31 -30.49 -42.13 -7.37
C LEU A 31 -30.30 -43.30 -6.42
N ALA A 32 -29.08 -43.84 -6.39
CA ALA A 32 -28.59 -44.56 -5.24
C ALA A 32 -28.59 -43.54 -4.12
N THR A 33 -29.43 -43.76 -3.11
CA THR A 33 -29.15 -43.22 -1.79
C THR A 33 -27.74 -43.67 -1.43
N ASP A 34 -26.87 -42.73 -1.07
CA ASP A 34 -25.54 -42.98 -0.54
C ASP A 34 -25.63 -43.83 0.75
N ASP A 35 -25.86 -45.13 0.60
CA ASP A 35 -25.61 -46.16 1.62
C ASP A 35 -24.13 -46.56 1.63
N ALA A 36 -23.30 -45.82 0.89
CA ALA A 36 -21.85 -45.85 0.94
C ALA A 36 -21.31 -44.63 1.71
N VAL A 37 -21.95 -44.28 2.84
CA VAL A 37 -21.17 -43.77 3.96
C VAL A 37 -20.18 -44.88 4.27
N GLN A 38 -18.95 -44.68 3.81
CA GLN A 38 -17.79 -45.51 4.07
C GLN A 38 -17.88 -45.97 5.53
N LYS A 39 -18.27 -47.24 5.76
CA LYS A 39 -18.39 -47.79 7.11
C LYS A 39 -17.00 -47.66 7.72
N GLU A 40 -16.81 -46.60 8.50
CA GLU A 40 -15.64 -46.43 9.33
C GLU A 40 -15.74 -47.53 10.39
N HIS A 41 -15.35 -48.75 10.01
CA HIS A 41 -15.41 -49.90 10.89
C HIS A 41 -14.48 -49.62 12.05
N ARG A 42 -15.06 -49.13 13.17
CA ARG A 42 -14.37 -48.97 14.43
C ARG A 42 -13.61 -50.26 14.68
N ASN A 43 -12.29 -50.18 14.76
CA ASN A 43 -11.48 -51.37 14.97
C ASN A 43 -11.56 -51.78 16.44
N THR A 44 -12.72 -52.29 16.85
CA THR A 44 -13.03 -52.63 18.24
C THR A 44 -12.06 -53.66 18.80
N ARG A 45 -11.39 -54.45 17.95
CA ARG A 45 -10.42 -55.46 18.37
C ARG A 45 -9.02 -54.90 18.61
N ASP A 46 -8.70 -53.73 18.06
CA ASP A 46 -7.40 -53.10 18.23
C ASP A 46 -7.13 -52.71 19.69
N LYS A 47 -5.89 -52.87 20.12
CA LYS A 47 -5.49 -52.65 21.51
C LYS A 47 -5.43 -51.16 21.85
N ILE A 48 -4.99 -50.33 20.90
CA ILE A 48 -4.89 -48.88 21.10
C ILE A 48 -6.29 -48.29 21.16
N TYR A 49 -7.18 -48.67 20.24
CA TYR A 49 -8.59 -48.26 20.26
C TYR A 49 -9.29 -48.61 21.58
N LYS A 50 -9.14 -49.84 22.08
CA LYS A 50 -9.71 -50.24 23.38
C LYS A 50 -9.18 -49.38 24.52
N ALA A 51 -7.87 -49.11 24.55
CA ALA A 51 -7.26 -48.29 25.60
C ALA A 51 -7.85 -46.87 25.58
N ALA A 52 -8.02 -46.27 24.41
CA ALA A 52 -8.64 -44.96 24.25
C ALA A 52 -10.11 -44.94 24.74
N CYS A 53 -10.92 -45.95 24.41
CA CYS A 53 -12.30 -46.05 24.91
C CYS A 53 -12.34 -46.19 26.45
N ILE A 54 -11.45 -46.99 27.03
CA ILE A 54 -11.35 -47.14 28.50
C ILE A 54 -10.99 -45.79 29.13
N GLU A 55 -9.96 -45.12 28.62
CA GLU A 55 -9.52 -43.81 29.13
C GLU A 55 -10.65 -42.78 29.06
N ASN A 56 -11.38 -42.75 27.94
CA ASN A 56 -12.51 -41.85 27.74
C ASN A 56 -13.61 -42.03 28.81
N ILE A 57 -14.01 -43.28 29.04
CA ILE A 57 -15.02 -43.63 30.06
C ILE A 57 -14.48 -43.35 31.46
N VAL A 58 -13.23 -43.73 31.78
CA VAL A 58 -12.63 -43.45 33.10
C VAL A 58 -12.64 -41.96 33.37
N LYS A 59 -12.21 -41.14 32.41
CA LYS A 59 -12.19 -39.68 32.53
C LYS A 59 -13.59 -39.15 32.83
N PHE A 60 -14.60 -39.59 32.08
CA PHE A 60 -16.00 -39.19 32.29
C PHE A 60 -16.52 -39.58 33.68
N LEU A 61 -16.23 -40.80 34.15
CA LEU A 61 -16.64 -41.27 35.48
C LEU A 61 -15.95 -40.49 36.61
N THR A 62 -14.68 -40.09 36.42
CA THR A 62 -13.95 -39.26 37.37
C THR A 62 -14.49 -37.84 37.42
N GLU A 63 -14.75 -37.22 36.26
CA GLU A 63 -15.29 -35.86 36.15
C GLU A 63 -16.67 -35.72 36.80
N ASN A 64 -17.51 -36.76 36.68
CA ASN A 64 -18.88 -36.76 37.18
C ASN A 64 -19.07 -37.46 38.54
N ALA A 65 -17.97 -37.69 39.28
CA ALA A 65 -17.99 -38.25 40.64
C ALA A 65 -18.77 -39.58 40.79
N TYR A 66 -18.47 -40.58 39.97
CA TYR A 66 -19.09 -41.90 40.08
C TYR A 66 -18.78 -42.59 41.43
N ASP A 67 -19.84 -42.95 42.17
CA ASP A 67 -19.76 -43.42 43.57
C ASP A 67 -19.12 -44.81 43.77
N SER A 68 -19.17 -45.68 42.76
CA SER A 68 -18.69 -47.07 42.90
C SER A 68 -17.24 -47.21 42.47
N ALA A 69 -16.50 -48.17 43.03
CA ALA A 69 -15.10 -48.38 42.66
C ALA A 69 -14.94 -48.72 41.17
N PHE A 70 -14.17 -47.88 40.45
CA PHE A 70 -13.81 -48.11 39.04
C PHE A 70 -12.29 -47.97 38.86
N SER A 71 -11.75 -48.63 37.84
CA SER A 71 -10.36 -48.47 37.45
C SER A 71 -10.15 -48.92 36.00
N HIS A 72 -9.03 -48.51 35.40
CA HIS A 72 -8.59 -48.99 34.09
C HIS A 72 -8.54 -50.53 34.01
N LYS A 73 -8.21 -51.21 35.12
CA LYS A 73 -8.18 -52.68 35.18
C LYS A 73 -9.59 -53.28 35.16
N ILE A 74 -10.53 -52.69 35.90
CA ILE A 74 -11.93 -53.14 35.96
C ILE A 74 -12.60 -52.96 34.59
N LEU A 75 -12.41 -51.81 33.93
CA LEU A 75 -12.92 -51.56 32.58
C LEU A 75 -12.20 -52.36 31.49
N GLY A 76 -11.05 -52.98 31.79
CA GLY A 76 -10.39 -53.92 30.88
C GLY A 76 -11.11 -55.27 30.77
N ASN A 77 -11.73 -55.73 31.87
CA ASN A 77 -12.50 -56.96 31.92
C ASN A 77 -13.57 -56.87 33.04
N PRO A 78 -14.66 -56.13 32.81
CA PRO A 78 -15.63 -55.82 33.84
C PRO A 78 -16.50 -57.02 34.19
N SER A 79 -17.04 -57.05 35.41
CA SER A 79 -18.16 -57.95 35.70
C SER A 79 -19.44 -57.44 35.03
N ASN A 80 -20.43 -58.31 34.81
CA ASN A 80 -21.74 -57.90 34.31
C ASN A 80 -22.39 -56.83 35.19
N LYS A 81 -22.17 -56.90 36.52
CA LYS A 81 -22.70 -55.92 37.46
C LYS A 81 -22.04 -54.55 37.26
N ASP A 82 -20.72 -54.52 37.10
CA ASP A 82 -19.98 -53.27 36.89
C ASP A 82 -20.40 -52.63 35.56
N PHE A 83 -20.48 -53.42 34.50
CA PHE A 83 -20.98 -52.95 33.20
C PHE A 83 -22.38 -52.32 33.33
N GLN A 84 -23.34 -53.02 33.94
CA GLN A 84 -24.70 -52.51 34.07
C GLN A 84 -24.77 -51.22 34.90
N ASN A 85 -24.02 -51.16 36.00
CA ASN A 85 -24.00 -49.98 36.87
C ASN A 85 -23.37 -48.77 36.17
N ILE A 86 -22.26 -48.98 35.45
CA ILE A 86 -21.59 -47.91 34.69
C ILE A 86 -22.48 -47.46 33.53
N PHE A 87 -23.12 -48.38 32.81
CA PHE A 87 -24.06 -48.02 31.73
C PHE A 87 -25.22 -47.17 32.25
N LYS A 88 -25.85 -47.59 33.36
CA LYS A 88 -26.95 -46.84 33.98
C LYS A 88 -26.52 -45.43 34.40
N PHE A 89 -25.31 -45.30 34.94
CA PHE A 89 -24.76 -44.01 35.30
C PHE A 89 -24.48 -43.13 34.09
N ILE A 90 -23.93 -43.67 32.99
CA ILE A 90 -23.75 -42.88 31.76
C ILE A 90 -25.12 -42.47 31.21
N TYR A 91 -26.10 -43.39 31.20
CA TYR A 91 -27.44 -43.11 30.69
C TYR A 91 -28.21 -42.08 31.53
N SER A 92 -27.94 -41.94 32.83
CA SER A 92 -28.64 -40.97 33.68
C SER A 92 -28.40 -39.51 33.30
N PHE A 93 -27.36 -39.22 32.50
CA PHE A 93 -27.13 -37.90 31.91
C PHE A 93 -28.00 -37.62 30.69
N ILE A 94 -28.60 -38.65 30.10
CA ILE A 94 -29.51 -38.54 28.97
C ILE A 94 -30.96 -38.59 29.47
N ASP A 95 -31.28 -39.56 30.33
CA ASP A 95 -32.62 -39.75 30.86
C ASP A 95 -32.58 -40.51 32.20
N SER A 96 -33.46 -40.14 33.12
CA SER A 96 -33.58 -40.70 34.47
C SER A 96 -34.60 -41.86 34.56
N THR A 97 -35.19 -42.30 33.44
CA THR A 97 -36.16 -43.40 33.45
C THR A 97 -35.56 -44.72 33.97
N PRO A 98 -36.25 -45.42 34.90
CA PRO A 98 -35.73 -46.66 35.45
C PRO A 98 -35.85 -47.82 34.45
N PHE A 99 -34.84 -48.69 34.43
CA PHE A 99 -34.80 -49.89 33.60
C PHE A 99 -35.73 -50.99 34.15
N LEU A 100 -36.64 -51.51 33.32
CA LEU A 100 -37.48 -52.67 33.65
C LEU A 100 -36.74 -53.97 33.32
N LYS A 101 -36.19 -54.06 32.10
CA LYS A 101 -35.39 -55.19 31.62
C LYS A 101 -34.17 -54.64 30.92
N PHE A 102 -33.05 -54.65 31.63
CA PHE A 102 -31.82 -53.99 31.20
C PHE A 102 -31.47 -54.26 29.73
N GLU A 103 -31.46 -55.51 29.27
CA GLU A 103 -31.05 -55.82 27.90
C GLU A 103 -32.05 -55.38 26.83
N ASP A 104 -33.35 -55.45 27.12
CA ASP A 104 -34.39 -55.01 26.18
C ASP A 104 -34.40 -53.48 26.08
N ASP A 105 -34.27 -52.81 27.22
CA ASP A 105 -34.25 -51.35 27.33
C ASP A 105 -32.99 -50.77 26.68
N VAL A 106 -31.81 -51.37 26.90
CA VAL A 106 -30.56 -50.95 26.25
C VAL A 106 -30.68 -51.03 24.73
N LEU A 107 -31.26 -52.11 24.18
CA LEU A 107 -31.47 -52.21 22.73
C LEU A 107 -32.47 -51.16 22.21
N GLY A 108 -33.50 -50.83 23.00
CA GLY A 108 -34.45 -49.76 22.70
C GLY A 108 -33.79 -48.38 22.69
N ILE A 109 -33.00 -48.09 23.72
CA ILE A 109 -32.22 -46.86 23.87
C ILE A 109 -31.25 -46.69 22.71
N LEU A 110 -30.49 -47.72 22.34
CA LEU A 110 -29.55 -47.64 21.21
C LEU A 110 -30.26 -47.34 19.88
N LYS A 111 -31.48 -47.84 19.68
CA LYS A 111 -32.29 -47.48 18.50
C LYS A 111 -32.81 -46.05 18.58
N LEU A 112 -33.25 -45.61 19.74
CA LEU A 112 -33.74 -44.25 19.99
C LEU A 112 -32.64 -43.21 19.75
N LEU A 113 -31.45 -43.46 20.29
CA LEU A 113 -30.24 -42.65 20.10
C LEU A 113 -29.63 -42.79 18.69
N LYS A 114 -30.25 -43.59 17.81
CA LYS A 114 -29.79 -43.85 16.44
C LYS A 114 -28.34 -44.31 16.37
N TYR A 115 -27.94 -45.16 17.31
CA TYR A 115 -26.59 -45.67 17.38
C TYR A 115 -26.23 -46.42 16.08
N PRO A 116 -25.19 -46.01 15.34
CA PRO A 116 -24.94 -46.52 13.98
C PRO A 116 -24.67 -48.03 13.91
N TYR A 117 -24.18 -48.62 15.01
CA TYR A 117 -23.81 -50.02 15.10
C TYR A 117 -24.79 -50.84 15.95
N CYS A 118 -26.03 -50.37 16.12
CA CYS A 118 -27.04 -51.05 16.94
C CYS A 118 -27.28 -52.51 16.51
N ASN A 119 -27.12 -52.82 15.22
CA ASN A 119 -27.31 -54.17 14.69
C ASN A 119 -26.18 -55.15 15.07
N GLU A 120 -25.02 -54.66 15.51
CA GLU A 120 -23.89 -55.50 15.94
C GLU A 120 -24.06 -56.00 17.38
N ILE A 121 -24.94 -55.36 18.15
CA ILE A 121 -25.20 -55.66 19.56
C ILE A 121 -26.46 -56.50 19.67
N THR A 122 -26.32 -57.71 20.24
CA THR A 122 -27.44 -58.62 20.47
C THR A 122 -27.77 -58.73 21.96
N ARG A 123 -29.02 -59.11 22.27
CA ARG A 123 -29.50 -59.32 23.64
C ARG A 123 -28.56 -60.21 24.46
N SER A 124 -28.07 -61.31 23.89
CA SER A 124 -27.17 -62.24 24.58
C SER A 124 -25.84 -61.61 25.00
N GLN A 125 -25.33 -60.64 24.22
CA GLN A 125 -24.08 -59.95 24.52
C GLN A 125 -24.23 -58.92 25.65
N LEU A 126 -25.46 -58.45 25.91
CA LEU A 126 -25.81 -57.55 27.00
C LEU A 126 -26.13 -58.30 28.29
N THR A 127 -26.67 -59.53 28.18
CA THR A 127 -26.91 -60.41 29.33
C THR A 127 -25.59 -60.92 29.93
N ALA A 128 -24.63 -61.25 29.07
CA ALA A 128 -23.31 -61.70 29.48
C ALA A 128 -22.22 -61.02 28.65
N VAL A 129 -21.53 -60.07 29.28
CA VAL A 129 -20.33 -59.43 28.74
C VAL A 129 -19.17 -60.42 28.84
N THR A 130 -18.75 -60.94 27.68
CA THR A 130 -17.60 -61.84 27.55
C THR A 130 -16.40 -61.08 27.00
N PRO A 131 -15.15 -61.56 27.16
CA PRO A 131 -13.97 -60.89 26.61
C PRO A 131 -14.02 -60.64 25.09
N HIS A 132 -14.80 -61.44 24.36
CA HIS A 132 -14.99 -61.28 22.91
C HIS A 132 -16.06 -60.23 22.56
N THR A 133 -17.06 -60.03 23.42
CA THR A 133 -18.16 -59.07 23.20
C THR A 133 -17.89 -57.73 23.87
N TRP A 134 -17.08 -57.70 24.93
CA TRP A 134 -16.72 -56.50 25.66
C TRP A 134 -16.18 -55.38 24.76
N PRO A 135 -15.31 -55.61 23.77
CA PRO A 135 -14.83 -54.51 22.94
C PRO A 135 -15.91 -53.79 22.15
N VAL A 136 -16.97 -54.49 21.75
CA VAL A 136 -18.11 -53.90 21.04
C VAL A 136 -18.95 -53.07 22.02
N VAL A 137 -19.23 -53.62 23.20
CA VAL A 137 -20.00 -52.95 24.26
C VAL A 137 -19.25 -51.72 24.82
N LEU A 138 -17.95 -51.85 25.06
CA LEU A 138 -17.06 -50.77 25.48
C LEU A 138 -17.07 -49.61 24.48
N SER A 139 -16.98 -49.95 23.19
CA SER A 139 -17.03 -48.97 22.11
C SER A 139 -18.40 -48.25 22.03
N MET A 140 -19.49 -48.94 22.38
CA MET A 140 -20.81 -48.34 22.51
C MET A 140 -20.91 -47.39 23.71
N MET A 141 -20.39 -47.78 24.88
CA MET A 141 -20.38 -46.93 26.06
C MET A 141 -19.52 -45.68 25.86
N SER A 142 -18.33 -45.83 25.25
CA SER A 142 -17.48 -44.69 24.89
C SER A 142 -18.18 -43.75 23.93
N TRP A 143 -18.94 -44.27 22.97
CA TRP A 143 -19.73 -43.43 22.06
C TRP A 143 -20.84 -42.67 22.78
N MET A 144 -21.50 -43.28 23.77
CA MET A 144 -22.49 -42.57 24.60
C MET A 144 -21.86 -41.43 25.41
N VAL A 145 -20.66 -41.66 25.96
CA VAL A 145 -19.88 -40.61 26.64
C VAL A 145 -19.56 -39.46 25.68
N ASP A 146 -19.12 -39.76 24.46
CA ASP A 146 -18.84 -38.74 23.45
C ASP A 146 -20.11 -37.98 23.02
N LEU A 147 -21.25 -38.67 22.99
CA LEU A 147 -22.56 -38.07 22.70
C LEU A 147 -22.95 -37.06 23.78
N ILE A 148 -22.81 -37.43 25.06
CA ILE A 148 -23.12 -36.57 26.20
C ILE A 148 -22.18 -35.36 26.23
N ARG A 149 -20.87 -35.57 26.08
CA ARG A 149 -19.92 -34.44 26.05
C ARG A 149 -20.22 -33.46 24.92
N ARG A 150 -20.63 -33.96 23.76
CA ARG A 150 -21.02 -33.10 22.63
C ARG A 150 -22.33 -32.35 22.89
N SER A 151 -23.31 -32.95 23.57
CA SER A 151 -24.52 -32.20 23.95
C SER A 151 -24.17 -31.09 24.93
N ASP A 152 -23.32 -31.37 25.91
CA ASP A 152 -22.85 -30.36 26.86
C ASP A 152 -22.07 -29.25 26.15
N GLU A 153 -21.22 -29.58 25.16
CA GLU A 153 -20.50 -28.59 24.35
C GLU A 153 -21.45 -27.69 23.55
N ILE A 154 -22.58 -28.22 23.06
CA ILE A 154 -23.59 -27.44 22.35
C ILE A 154 -24.34 -26.51 23.31
N GLU A 155 -24.71 -27.00 24.49
CA GLU A 155 -25.39 -26.21 25.52
C GLU A 155 -24.47 -25.14 26.13
N ASN A 156 -23.17 -25.41 26.23
CA ASN A 156 -22.15 -24.45 26.68
C ASN A 156 -21.69 -23.47 25.58
N GLN A 157 -22.28 -23.51 24.37
CA GLN A 157 -22.04 -22.44 23.40
C GLN A 157 -22.50 -21.11 23.99
N THR A 158 -21.76 -20.05 23.69
CA THR A 158 -22.08 -18.72 24.19
C THR A 158 -23.49 -18.36 23.75
N ALA A 159 -24.39 -18.19 24.73
CA ALA A 159 -25.76 -17.78 24.50
C ALA A 159 -25.78 -16.56 23.57
N THR A 160 -26.53 -16.67 22.48
CA THR A 160 -26.67 -15.60 21.51
C THR A 160 -27.77 -14.64 21.96
N VAL A 161 -27.79 -13.45 21.37
CA VAL A 161 -28.91 -12.51 21.56
C VAL A 161 -30.25 -13.13 21.14
N GLU A 162 -30.23 -14.02 20.13
CA GLU A 162 -31.42 -14.74 19.69
C GLU A 162 -31.91 -15.73 20.75
N ASP A 163 -31.00 -16.50 21.38
CA ASP A 163 -31.36 -17.42 22.46
C ASP A 163 -31.99 -16.68 23.64
N GLU A 164 -31.41 -15.55 24.03
CA GLU A 164 -31.94 -14.70 25.10
C GLU A 164 -33.29 -14.06 24.73
N PHE A 165 -33.49 -13.72 23.45
CA PHE A 165 -34.76 -13.22 22.97
C PHE A 165 -35.85 -14.31 22.99
N TYR A 166 -35.51 -15.54 22.60
CA TYR A 166 -36.45 -16.65 22.68
C TYR A 166 -36.85 -16.94 24.12
N GLU A 167 -35.91 -16.91 25.07
CA GLU A 167 -36.21 -17.08 26.49
C GLU A 167 -37.15 -15.97 26.98
N TYR A 168 -36.84 -14.70 26.66
CA TYR A 168 -37.71 -13.55 26.96
C TYR A 168 -39.14 -13.73 26.41
N VAL A 169 -39.30 -14.16 25.15
CA VAL A 169 -40.61 -14.39 24.54
C VAL A 169 -41.34 -15.55 25.21
N CYS A 170 -40.64 -16.64 25.55
CA CYS A 170 -41.23 -17.79 26.24
C CYS A 170 -41.71 -17.41 27.64
N GLU A 171 -40.89 -16.71 28.43
CA GLU A 171 -41.25 -16.22 29.75
C GLU A 171 -42.41 -15.23 29.68
N GLY A 172 -42.37 -14.28 28.74
CA GLY A 172 -43.44 -13.32 28.52
C GLY A 172 -44.76 -13.99 28.13
N TYR A 173 -44.70 -15.01 27.28
CA TYR A 173 -45.87 -15.80 26.92
C TYR A 173 -46.41 -16.62 28.10
N MET A 174 -45.55 -17.22 28.92
CA MET A 174 -45.98 -17.94 30.13
C MET A 174 -46.69 -17.01 31.12
N LYS A 175 -46.11 -15.85 31.42
CA LYS A 175 -46.73 -14.83 32.29
C LYS A 175 -48.05 -14.31 31.73
N PHE A 176 -48.11 -14.09 30.41
CA PHE A 176 -49.35 -13.74 29.73
C PHE A 176 -50.44 -14.81 29.90
N MET A 177 -50.09 -16.09 29.77
CA MET A 177 -51.03 -17.21 29.97
C MET A 177 -51.51 -17.33 31.43
N GLU A 178 -50.69 -16.88 32.38
CA GLU A 178 -51.04 -16.79 33.81
C GLU A 178 -51.86 -15.53 34.14
N GLY A 179 -51.98 -14.59 33.19
CA GLY A 179 -52.72 -13.34 33.35
C GLY A 179 -51.95 -12.26 34.12
N GLU A 180 -50.64 -12.40 34.24
CA GLU A 180 -49.75 -11.41 34.85
C GLU A 180 -49.19 -10.48 33.76
N GLU A 181 -49.47 -9.18 33.89
CA GLU A 181 -48.80 -8.14 33.10
C GLU A 181 -47.58 -7.65 33.90
N ASP A 182 -46.43 -8.28 33.65
CA ASP A 182 -45.16 -7.92 34.29
C ASP A 182 -44.33 -7.03 33.36
N GLU A 183 -44.34 -5.72 33.62
CA GLU A 183 -43.53 -4.72 32.89
C GLU A 183 -42.02 -4.83 33.20
N SER A 184 -41.61 -5.62 34.21
CA SER A 184 -40.20 -5.73 34.58
C SER A 184 -39.39 -6.65 33.66
N LEU A 185 -40.06 -7.48 32.87
CA LEU A 185 -39.42 -8.47 32.00
C LEU A 185 -38.58 -7.80 30.90
N ASP A 186 -39.09 -6.70 30.33
CA ASP A 186 -38.39 -5.93 29.30
C ASP A 186 -37.06 -5.37 29.83
N GLN A 187 -37.07 -4.84 31.06
CA GLN A 187 -35.87 -4.28 31.68
C GLN A 187 -34.84 -5.37 31.98
N GLN A 188 -35.29 -6.54 32.45
CA GLN A 188 -34.41 -7.68 32.69
C GLN A 188 -33.72 -8.16 31.40
N PHE A 189 -34.46 -8.20 30.29
CA PHE A 189 -33.90 -8.53 28.98
C PHE A 189 -32.85 -7.48 28.56
N ILE A 190 -33.16 -6.19 28.66
CA ILE A 190 -32.22 -5.10 28.33
C ILE A 190 -30.94 -5.18 29.17
N ASP A 191 -31.07 -5.41 30.47
CA ASP A 191 -29.94 -5.51 31.39
C ASP A 191 -29.05 -6.72 31.05
N LYS A 192 -29.66 -7.86 30.69
CA LYS A 192 -28.94 -9.07 30.30
C LYS A 192 -28.17 -8.87 29.00
N ILE A 193 -28.79 -8.28 27.98
CA ILE A 193 -28.12 -7.94 26.71
C ILE A 193 -27.00 -6.92 26.92
N SER A 194 -27.24 -5.90 27.75
CA SER A 194 -26.24 -4.88 28.08
C SER A 194 -25.03 -5.48 28.80
N LEU A 195 -25.26 -6.44 29.70
CA LEU A 195 -24.20 -7.17 30.38
C LEU A 195 -23.39 -8.02 29.39
N MET A 196 -24.05 -8.75 28.47
CA MET A 196 -23.37 -9.54 27.44
C MET A 196 -22.42 -8.69 26.59
N HIS A 197 -22.85 -7.47 26.20
CA HIS A 197 -22.08 -6.58 25.34
C HIS A 197 -21.24 -5.53 26.10
N SER A 198 -21.14 -5.64 27.42
CA SER A 198 -20.46 -4.64 28.26
C SER A 198 -18.98 -4.50 27.92
N LYS A 199 -18.31 -5.61 27.61
CA LYS A 199 -16.90 -5.65 27.27
C LYS A 199 -16.64 -5.02 25.91
N GLU A 200 -17.40 -5.42 24.88
CA GLU A 200 -17.32 -4.88 23.53
C GLU A 200 -17.61 -3.37 23.54
N THR A 201 -18.60 -2.94 24.31
CA THR A 201 -18.93 -1.52 24.45
C THR A 201 -17.78 -0.74 25.07
N SER A 202 -17.13 -1.28 26.10
CA SER A 202 -15.94 -0.68 26.72
C SER A 202 -14.75 -0.61 25.75
N GLU A 203 -14.50 -1.67 24.98
CA GLU A 203 -13.44 -1.69 23.96
C GLU A 203 -13.67 -0.66 22.85
N ILE A 204 -14.91 -0.54 22.37
CA ILE A 204 -15.30 0.50 21.39
C ILE A 204 -15.04 1.89 21.95
N GLU A 205 -15.36 2.13 23.22
CA GLU A 205 -15.16 3.43 23.86
C GLU A 205 -13.67 3.77 23.99
N ILE A 206 -12.82 2.80 24.35
CA ILE A 206 -11.37 2.98 24.39
C ILE A 206 -10.83 3.32 22.99
N GLN A 207 -11.26 2.58 21.96
CA GLN A 207 -10.81 2.83 20.58
C GLN A 207 -11.26 4.20 20.06
N LYS A 208 -12.49 4.64 20.38
CA LYS A 208 -12.96 5.98 20.03
C LYS A 208 -12.08 7.06 20.63
N ASN A 209 -11.74 6.94 21.91
CA ASN A 209 -10.85 7.87 22.59
C ASN A 209 -9.45 7.90 21.95
N GLU A 210 -8.92 6.74 21.56
CA GLU A 210 -7.62 6.65 20.88
C GLU A 210 -7.62 7.34 19.52
N VAL A 211 -8.70 7.15 18.73
CA VAL A 211 -8.89 7.83 17.45
C VAL A 211 -8.97 9.34 17.64
N GLU A 212 -9.69 9.82 18.66
CA GLU A 212 -9.79 11.25 18.95
C GLU A 212 -8.42 11.86 19.31
N LEU A 213 -7.62 11.16 20.12
CA LEU A 213 -6.25 11.58 20.45
C LEU A 213 -5.36 11.63 19.20
N MET A 214 -5.34 10.58 18.39
CA MET A 214 -4.57 10.55 17.14
C MET A 214 -4.98 11.66 16.17
N MET A 215 -6.28 11.93 16.04
CA MET A 215 -6.76 13.04 15.21
C MET A 215 -6.26 14.39 15.72
N GLY A 216 -6.26 14.60 17.04
CA GLY A 216 -5.70 15.81 17.65
C GLY A 216 -4.19 15.98 17.38
N GLU A 217 -3.42 14.90 17.47
CA GLU A 217 -1.98 14.91 17.15
C GLU A 217 -1.73 15.24 15.68
N LEU A 218 -2.53 14.68 14.77
CA LEU A 218 -2.43 14.90 13.33
C LEU A 218 -2.69 16.38 12.99
N GLU A 219 -3.71 16.99 13.59
CA GLU A 219 -4.02 18.40 13.38
C GLU A 219 -2.89 19.31 13.91
N ASN A 220 -2.32 19.00 15.08
CA ASN A 220 -1.17 19.72 15.61
C ASN A 220 0.05 19.61 14.68
N LEU A 221 0.33 18.41 14.17
CA LEU A 221 1.45 18.18 13.26
C LEU A 221 1.26 18.91 11.92
N LYS A 222 0.03 18.95 11.41
CA LYS A 222 -0.34 19.69 10.21
C LYS A 222 -0.11 21.20 10.38
N SER A 223 -0.52 21.76 11.51
CA SER A 223 -0.27 23.17 11.85
C SER A 223 1.25 23.49 11.87
N LYS A 224 2.05 22.63 12.51
CA LYS A 224 3.53 22.77 12.51
C LYS A 224 4.12 22.67 11.10
N PHE A 225 3.59 21.80 10.25
CA PHE A 225 4.05 21.65 8.86
C PHE A 225 3.78 22.92 8.04
N ASP A 226 2.61 23.55 8.20
CA ASP A 226 2.28 24.82 7.53
C ASP A 226 3.26 25.93 7.92
N ASP A 227 3.65 26.01 9.19
CA ASP A 227 4.65 26.97 9.65
C ASP A 227 6.05 26.68 9.11
N LEU A 228 6.43 25.40 9.02
CA LEU A 228 7.69 24.99 8.39
C LEU A 228 7.71 25.35 6.90
N SER A 229 6.61 25.12 6.18
CA SER A 229 6.47 25.51 4.77
C SER A 229 6.67 27.02 4.57
N LYS A 230 6.04 27.85 5.42
CA LYS A 230 6.27 29.31 5.41
C LYS A 230 7.75 29.64 5.65
N LEU A 231 8.42 28.97 6.57
CA LEU A 231 9.82 29.21 6.87
C LEU A 231 10.74 28.81 5.70
N GLU A 232 10.46 27.69 5.03
CA GLU A 232 11.22 27.25 3.86
C GLU A 232 11.08 28.24 2.69
N THR A 233 9.89 28.80 2.47
CA THR A 233 9.72 29.87 1.46
C THR A 233 10.52 31.13 1.79
N LYS A 234 10.59 31.52 3.08
CA LYS A 234 11.42 32.65 3.52
C LYS A 234 12.91 32.38 3.31
N LYS A 235 13.37 31.19 3.69
CA LYS A 235 14.75 30.74 3.48
C LYS A 235 15.12 30.78 2.00
N LYS A 236 14.24 30.29 1.11
CA LYS A 236 14.46 30.33 -0.33
C LYS A 236 14.61 31.77 -0.85
N LYS A 237 13.72 32.68 -0.46
CA LYS A 237 13.80 34.11 -0.83
C LYS A 237 15.12 34.74 -0.39
N ILE A 238 15.54 34.54 0.86
CA ILE A 238 16.81 35.07 1.37
C ILE A 238 18.00 34.50 0.59
N ASN A 239 17.96 33.22 0.23
CA ASN A 239 19.02 32.59 -0.56
C ASN A 239 19.07 33.13 -2.00
N ASP A 240 17.92 33.36 -2.62
CA ASP A 240 17.82 33.97 -3.95
C ASP A 240 18.37 35.42 -3.92
N ASP A 241 18.02 36.20 -2.89
CA ASP A 241 18.54 37.56 -2.67
C ASP A 241 20.07 37.55 -2.43
N LEU A 242 20.56 36.62 -1.62
CA LEU A 242 22.00 36.44 -1.37
C LEU A 242 22.76 36.15 -2.67
N ASN A 243 22.23 35.24 -3.50
CA ASN A 243 22.84 34.91 -4.79
C ASN A 243 22.84 36.12 -5.74
N ALA A 244 21.76 36.91 -5.76
CA ALA A 244 21.70 38.14 -6.55
C ALA A 244 22.75 39.17 -6.09
N LEU A 245 22.95 39.33 -4.78
CA LEU A 245 23.99 40.19 -4.22
C LEU A 245 25.40 39.70 -4.59
N ILE A 246 25.67 38.39 -4.51
CA ILE A 246 26.95 37.80 -4.91
C ILE A 246 27.24 38.06 -6.40
N ILE A 247 26.22 37.93 -7.26
CA ILE A 247 26.37 38.22 -8.70
C ILE A 247 26.65 39.70 -8.92
N ASN A 248 25.94 40.59 -8.22
CA ASN A 248 26.13 42.03 -8.32
C ASN A 248 27.54 42.45 -7.86
N ASP A 249 28.01 41.91 -6.74
CA ASP A 249 29.35 42.15 -6.20
C ASP A 249 30.44 41.76 -7.22
N LYS A 250 30.33 40.57 -7.83
CA LYS A 250 31.23 40.14 -8.91
C LYS A 250 31.22 41.09 -10.11
N GLN A 251 30.05 41.60 -10.50
CA GLN A 251 29.94 42.58 -11.59
C GLN A 251 30.58 43.93 -11.22
N LEU A 252 30.43 44.37 -9.98
CA LEU A 252 31.03 45.60 -9.49
C LEU A 252 32.56 45.49 -9.41
N GLU A 253 33.10 44.38 -8.91
CA GLU A 253 34.55 44.13 -8.90
C GLU A 253 35.13 44.03 -10.32
N ALA A 254 34.41 43.42 -11.27
CA ALA A 254 34.81 43.42 -12.68
C ALA A 254 34.81 44.83 -13.30
N LYS A 255 33.85 45.69 -12.94
CA LYS A 255 33.84 47.09 -13.39
C LYS A 255 34.97 47.89 -12.75
N LYS A 256 35.19 47.71 -11.45
CA LYS A 256 36.26 48.37 -10.70
C LYS A 256 37.64 48.04 -11.27
N THR A 257 37.94 46.76 -11.50
CA THR A 257 39.19 46.32 -12.16
C THR A 257 39.34 46.91 -13.57
N LYS A 258 38.26 46.96 -14.35
CA LYS A 258 38.26 47.61 -15.67
C LYS A 258 38.61 49.11 -15.56
N TYR A 259 37.99 49.84 -14.64
CA TYR A 259 38.28 51.27 -14.45
C TYR A 259 39.69 51.51 -13.93
N ILE A 260 40.21 50.66 -13.02
CA ILE A 260 41.60 50.72 -12.55
C ILE A 260 42.57 50.57 -13.73
N SER A 261 42.41 49.54 -14.56
CA SER A 261 43.28 49.33 -15.74
C SER A 261 43.18 50.46 -16.78
N ALA A 262 42.02 51.09 -16.92
CA ALA A 262 41.86 52.25 -17.80
C ALA A 262 42.59 53.48 -17.24
N ILE A 263 42.51 53.71 -15.92
CA ILE A 263 43.25 54.77 -15.25
C ILE A 263 44.76 54.54 -15.39
N GLU A 264 45.25 53.32 -15.16
CA GLU A 264 46.67 52.97 -15.33
C GLU A 264 47.17 53.30 -16.74
N LYS A 265 46.43 52.94 -17.78
CA LYS A 265 46.78 53.27 -19.18
C LYS A 265 46.82 54.77 -19.44
N ILE A 266 45.83 55.52 -18.96
CA ILE A 266 45.81 56.98 -19.12
C ILE A 266 47.01 57.61 -18.40
N VAL A 267 47.38 57.10 -17.23
CA VAL A 267 48.57 57.56 -16.50
C VAL A 267 49.86 57.23 -17.27
N GLU A 268 49.97 56.05 -17.89
CA GLU A 268 51.10 55.70 -18.77
C GLU A 268 51.17 56.61 -20.01
N GLU A 269 50.04 56.94 -20.62
CA GLU A 269 49.97 57.87 -21.75
C GLU A 269 50.40 59.28 -21.34
N ILE A 270 49.94 59.78 -20.18
CA ILE A 270 50.34 61.08 -19.63
C ILE A 270 51.86 61.11 -19.40
N THR A 271 52.43 60.10 -18.75
CA THR A 271 53.87 60.07 -18.48
C THR A 271 54.71 59.98 -19.76
N THR A 272 54.21 59.30 -20.79
CA THR A 272 54.86 59.26 -22.11
C THR A 272 54.84 60.62 -22.79
N ILE A 273 53.69 61.32 -22.77
CA ILE A 273 53.55 62.67 -23.32
C ILE A 273 54.42 63.66 -22.55
N GLU A 274 54.47 63.58 -21.23
CA GLU A 274 55.35 64.41 -20.40
C GLU A 274 56.83 64.22 -20.79
N SER A 275 57.28 62.97 -21.00
CA SER A 275 58.63 62.67 -21.49
C SER A 275 58.90 63.23 -22.89
N GLN A 276 57.94 63.13 -23.81
CA GLN A 276 58.05 63.71 -25.15
C GLN A 276 58.13 65.24 -25.10
N ILE A 277 57.37 65.89 -24.21
CA ILE A 277 57.45 67.33 -23.98
C ILE A 277 58.86 67.70 -23.50
N ASP A 278 59.41 66.95 -22.54
CA ASP A 278 60.76 67.18 -22.03
C ASP A 278 61.84 67.00 -23.12
N GLU A 279 61.69 66.01 -23.99
CA GLU A 279 62.59 65.80 -25.13
C GLU A 279 62.50 66.93 -26.15
N LEU A 280 61.28 67.36 -26.51
CA LEU A 280 61.08 68.52 -27.39
C LEU A 280 61.62 69.82 -26.79
N ILE A 281 61.53 70.00 -25.48
CA ILE A 281 62.15 71.13 -24.78
C ILE A 281 63.67 71.08 -24.91
N LYS A 282 64.29 69.91 -24.75
CA LYS A 282 65.74 69.73 -24.96
C LYS A 282 66.15 70.07 -26.39
N VAL A 283 65.47 69.50 -27.39
CA VAL A 283 65.74 69.76 -28.82
C VAL A 283 65.55 71.23 -29.15
N LYS A 284 64.49 71.87 -28.65
CA LYS A 284 64.27 73.32 -28.82
C LYS A 284 65.46 74.10 -28.26
N ASN A 285 65.90 73.78 -27.05
CA ASN A 285 67.03 74.48 -26.42
C ASN A 285 68.33 74.27 -27.21
N GLU A 286 68.58 73.07 -27.71
CA GLU A 286 69.73 72.76 -28.58
C GLU A 286 69.67 73.56 -29.89
N LEU A 287 68.52 73.61 -30.57
CA LEU A 287 68.32 74.42 -31.78
C LEU A 287 68.51 75.91 -31.51
N VAL A 288 68.02 76.42 -30.38
CA VAL A 288 68.25 77.82 -29.96
C VAL A 288 69.74 78.11 -29.79
N VAL A 289 70.49 77.19 -29.17
CA VAL A 289 71.96 77.31 -29.06
C VAL A 289 72.63 77.27 -30.43
N GLN A 290 72.21 76.36 -31.32
CA GLN A 290 72.74 76.28 -32.69
C GLN A 290 72.48 77.56 -33.49
N ILE A 291 71.25 78.10 -33.46
CA ILE A 291 70.90 79.35 -34.14
C ILE A 291 71.75 80.50 -33.60
N ASN A 292 71.90 80.61 -32.27
CA ASN A 292 72.74 81.66 -31.67
C ASN A 292 74.23 81.53 -32.04
N SER A 293 74.69 80.31 -32.38
CA SER A 293 76.08 80.07 -32.82
C SER A 293 76.32 80.33 -34.32
N GLN A 294 75.26 80.43 -35.13
CA GLN A 294 75.39 80.76 -36.54
C GLN A 294 75.62 82.28 -36.70
N ILE A 295 76.74 82.65 -37.32
CA ILE A 295 77.10 84.03 -37.67
C ILE A 295 76.37 84.40 -38.97
N ILE A 296 75.05 84.37 -38.98
CA ILE A 296 74.22 84.85 -40.09
C ILE A 296 73.40 86.02 -39.56
N ASN A 297 73.78 87.23 -39.95
CA ASN A 297 73.07 88.45 -39.58
C ASN A 297 71.72 88.47 -40.32
N PRO A 298 70.57 88.63 -39.62
CA PRO A 298 69.26 88.74 -40.25
C PRO A 298 69.15 89.85 -41.31
N ASN A 299 70.03 90.85 -41.26
CA ASN A 299 70.15 91.87 -42.31
C ASN A 299 70.80 91.34 -43.60
N ASP A 300 71.75 90.41 -43.53
CA ASP A 300 72.41 89.85 -44.72
C ASP A 300 71.43 89.01 -45.56
N ILE A 301 70.48 88.34 -44.90
CA ILE A 301 69.38 87.62 -45.59
C ILE A 301 68.43 88.61 -46.28
N LYS A 302 68.22 89.80 -45.70
CA LYS A 302 67.39 90.84 -46.32
C LYS A 302 68.11 91.49 -47.49
N GLU A 303 69.39 91.82 -47.36
CA GLU A 303 70.21 92.32 -48.48
C GLU A 303 70.28 91.32 -49.62
N MET A 304 70.53 90.04 -49.32
CA MET A 304 70.56 88.97 -50.34
C MET A 304 69.20 88.79 -51.04
N ASN A 305 68.08 88.98 -50.33
CA ASN A 305 66.76 88.98 -50.95
C ASN A 305 66.47 90.25 -51.76
N ILE A 306 66.96 91.42 -51.32
CA ILE A 306 66.84 92.68 -52.07
C ILE A 306 67.65 92.58 -53.37
N GLU A 307 68.90 92.12 -53.29
CA GLU A 307 69.80 91.95 -54.43
C GLU A 307 69.25 90.92 -55.42
N LYS A 308 68.66 89.81 -54.91
CA LYS A 308 67.92 88.86 -55.75
C LYS A 308 66.74 89.51 -56.46
N VAL A 309 65.96 90.36 -55.79
CA VAL A 309 64.81 91.07 -56.40
C VAL A 309 65.27 92.11 -57.42
N GLU A 310 66.36 92.83 -57.17
CA GLU A 310 66.94 93.78 -58.14
C GLU A 310 67.46 93.07 -59.40
N LEU A 311 68.23 91.98 -59.25
CA LEU A 311 68.69 91.17 -60.37
C LEU A 311 67.53 90.61 -61.20
N PHE A 312 66.43 90.19 -60.55
CA PHE A 312 65.22 89.76 -61.26
C PHE A 312 64.56 90.90 -62.05
N LYS A 313 64.48 92.12 -61.49
CA LYS A 313 63.93 93.30 -62.18
C LYS A 313 64.80 93.75 -63.36
N GLU A 314 66.12 93.69 -63.23
CA GLU A 314 67.03 94.05 -64.33
C GLU A 314 66.95 93.05 -65.50
N LEU A 315 66.81 91.75 -65.18
CA LEU A 315 66.53 90.70 -66.16
C LEU A 315 65.18 90.92 -66.87
N GLU A 316 64.16 91.38 -66.16
CA GLU A 316 62.85 91.72 -66.73
C GLU A 316 62.90 92.99 -67.62
N ARG A 317 63.76 93.97 -67.31
CA ARG A 317 63.95 95.18 -68.13
C ARG A 317 64.70 94.91 -69.43
N LEU A 318 65.71 94.05 -69.40
CA LEU A 318 66.52 93.71 -70.59
C LEU A 318 65.76 92.79 -71.58
N LYS A 319 64.77 92.03 -71.11
CA LYS A 319 63.93 91.15 -71.97
C LYS A 319 63.23 91.90 -73.12
N PRO A 320 62.44 92.97 -72.90
CA PRO A 320 61.74 93.68 -73.96
C PRO A 320 62.68 94.44 -74.90
N GLU A 321 63.83 94.93 -74.42
CA GLU A 321 64.84 95.60 -75.26
C GLU A 321 65.50 94.61 -76.23
N ARG A 322 65.76 93.38 -75.78
CA ARG A 322 66.19 92.28 -76.67
C ARG A 322 65.11 91.93 -77.69
N GLU A 323 63.84 91.92 -77.29
CA GLU A 323 62.72 91.57 -78.15
C GLU A 323 62.41 92.65 -79.21
N SER A 324 62.58 93.93 -78.88
CA SER A 324 62.41 95.05 -79.82
C SER A 324 63.54 95.10 -80.85
N LEU A 325 64.80 94.91 -80.43
CA LEU A 325 65.93 94.78 -81.34
C LEU A 325 65.77 93.56 -82.28
N SER A 326 65.28 92.43 -81.77
CA SER A 326 64.93 91.26 -82.60
C SER A 326 63.89 91.59 -83.68
N LYS A 327 62.80 92.29 -83.31
CA LYS A 327 61.74 92.70 -84.25
C LYS A 327 62.22 93.72 -85.30
N ILE A 328 63.12 94.63 -84.94
CA ILE A 328 63.73 95.59 -85.89
C ILE A 328 64.62 94.86 -86.91
N ILE A 329 65.37 93.84 -86.48
CA ILE A 329 66.20 93.00 -87.36
C ILE A 329 65.31 92.19 -88.32
N GLU A 330 64.18 91.63 -87.85
CA GLU A 330 63.22 90.94 -88.72
C GLU A 330 62.51 91.86 -89.71
N ALA A 331 62.15 93.08 -89.30
CA ALA A 331 61.54 94.08 -90.18
C ALA A 331 62.51 94.55 -91.27
N SER A 332 63.78 94.77 -90.91
CA SER A 332 64.84 95.12 -91.86
C SER A 332 65.11 93.99 -92.87
N ARG A 333 65.02 92.72 -92.45
CA ARG A 333 65.08 91.57 -93.38
C ARG A 333 63.88 91.52 -94.33
N LYS A 334 62.66 91.82 -93.87
CA LYS A 334 61.45 91.80 -94.72
C LYS A 334 61.39 92.95 -95.72
N GLN A 335 61.98 94.11 -95.42
CA GLN A 335 62.00 95.27 -96.32
C GLN A 335 63.05 95.13 -97.44
N SER A 336 64.13 94.39 -97.21
CA SER A 336 65.13 94.03 -98.25
C SER A 336 64.56 93.06 -99.30
N CYS A 337 63.63 92.17 -98.93
CA CYS A 337 63.02 91.22 -99.87
C CYS A 337 61.98 91.82 -100.83
N ARG A 338 61.52 93.07 -100.63
CA ARG A 338 60.52 93.73 -101.50
C ARG A 338 61.12 94.68 -102.55
N LYS A 339 62.44 94.90 -102.57
CA LYS A 339 63.10 95.84 -103.51
C LYS A 339 63.85 95.20 -104.68
N ASN A 340 63.79 93.88 -104.86
CA ASN A 340 64.33 93.17 -106.02
C ASN A 340 63.27 92.26 -106.66
N ARG A 341 62.26 92.86 -107.29
CA ARG A 341 61.52 92.24 -108.40
C ARG A 341 60.94 93.29 -109.33
#